data_AF-A0ABD0NNY8-F1
#
_entry.id   AF-A0ABD0NNY8-F1
#
_cell.length_a   1.000
_cell.length_b   1.000
_cell.length_c   1.000
_cell.angle_alpha   90.00
_cell.angle_beta   90.00
_cell.angle_gamma   90.00
#
_symmetry.space_group_name_H-M   'P 1'
#
loop_
_entity.id
_entity.type
_entity.pdbx_description
1 polymer ?
#
loop_
_entity_poly.entity_id
_entity_poly.type
_entity_poly.pdbx_seq_one_letter_code
_entity_poly.pdbx_strand_id
1 'polypeptide(L)' 'MMYLGSGLCCVGALGGLSTQSTARLGNALGMIGVAGGIVATFGALKPSPELMAQMSAAMAVGGTA' A
#
# COMPACT_ATOMS: atom_id res chain seq x y z
N MET A 1 5.93 -8.55 10.75
CA MET A 1 6.25 -7.12 11.00
C MET A 1 5.87 -6.17 9.87
N MET A 2 5.71 -6.62 8.62
CA MET A 2 5.35 -5.75 7.50
C MET A 2 4.03 -4.98 7.69
N TYR A 3 2.98 -5.62 8.23
CA TYR A 3 1.69 -4.96 8.48
C TYR A 3 1.77 -3.80 9.48
N LEU A 4 2.57 -3.95 10.54
CA LEU A 4 2.79 -2.87 11.50
C LEU A 4 3.50 -1.68 10.84
N GLY A 5 4.54 -1.95 10.04
CA GLY A 5 5.24 -0.91 9.28
C GLY A 5 4.33 -0.18 8.29
N SER A 6 3.54 -0.93 7.53
CA SER A 6 2.51 -0.39 6.62
C SER A 6 1.50 0.50 7.37
N GLY A 7 1.00 0.03 8.53
CA GLY A 7 0.09 0.80 9.38
C GLY A 7 0.71 2.10 9.91
N LEU A 8 1.96 2.06 10.39
CA LEU A 8 2.68 3.26 10.83
C LEU A 8 2.92 4.24 9.68
N CYS A 9 3.19 3.77 8.46
CA CYS A 9 3.28 4.63 7.27
C CYS A 9 1.93 5.31 6.97
N CYS A 10 0.80 4.61 7.09
CA CYS A 10 -0.52 5.21 6.92
C CYS A 10 -0.84 6.27 7.99
N VAL A 11 -0.46 6.03 9.25
CA VAL A 11 -0.57 7.03 10.32
C VAL A 11 0.32 8.24 10.03
N GLY A 12 1.57 7.99 9.61
CA GLY A 12 2.52 9.03 9.20
C GLY A 12 2.04 9.83 7.99
N ALA A 13 1.25 9.23 7.10
CA ALA A 13 0.63 9.93 5.97
C ALA A 13 -0.31 11.03 6.47
N LEU A 14 -1.25 10.68 7.35
CA LEU A 14 -2.18 11.64 7.96
C LEU A 14 -1.45 12.69 8.79
N GLY A 15 -0.43 12.29 9.54
CA GLY A 15 0.44 13.22 10.27
C GLY A 15 1.15 14.20 9.33
N GLY A 16 1.69 13.72 8.21
CA GLY A 16 2.36 14.56 7.20
C GLY A 16 1.40 15.48 6.45
N LEU A 17 0.11 15.15 6.35
CA LEU A 17 -0.90 16.02 5.74
C LEU A 17 -1.31 17.21 6.64
N SER A 18 -0.92 17.21 7.93
CA SER A 18 -1.34 18.24 8.89
C SER A 18 -0.68 19.61 8.67
N THR A 19 0.41 19.69 7.89
CA THR A 19 1.05 20.97 7.53
C THR A 19 1.43 20.99 6.06
N GLN A 20 1.34 22.16 5.43
CA GLN A 20 1.64 22.31 4.00
C GLN A 20 3.10 21.98 3.67
N SER A 21 4.04 22.25 4.58
CA SER A 21 5.46 21.95 4.39
C SER A 21 5.75 20.45 4.35
N THR A 22 4.94 19.62 5.01
CA THR A 22 5.12 18.16 5.07
C THR A 22 4.12 17.37 4.21
N ALA A 23 3.16 18.04 3.56
CA ALA A 23 2.08 17.39 2.81
C ALA A 23 2.58 16.39 1.73
N ARG A 24 3.65 16.72 1.01
CA ARG A 24 4.23 15.79 0.01
C ARG A 24 4.85 14.54 0.64
N LEU A 25 5.49 14.69 1.81
CA LEU A 25 6.00 13.55 2.58
C LEU A 25 4.85 12.68 3.06
N GLY A 26 3.76 13.28 3.56
CA GLY A 26 2.57 12.55 3.98
C GLY A 26 1.97 11.72 2.84
N ASN A 27 1.84 12.29 1.64
CA ASN A 27 1.40 11.53 0.47
C ASN A 27 2.32 10.34 0.13
N ALA A 28 3.65 10.55 0.16
CA ALA A 28 4.61 9.48 -0.09
C ALA A 28 4.52 8.35 0.94
N LEU A 29 4.39 8.68 2.23
CA LEU A 29 4.19 7.69 3.29
C LEU A 29 2.88 6.90 3.10
N GLY A 30 1.81 7.56 2.64
CA GLY A 30 0.55 6.89 2.31
C GLY A 30 0.72 5.85 1.21
N MET A 31 1.39 6.22 0.11
CA MET A 31 1.68 5.29 -0.99
C MET A 31 2.54 4.10 -0.53
N ILE A 32 3.56 4.34 0.30
CA ILE A 32 4.42 3.28 0.87
C ILE A 32 3.60 2.34 1.76
N GLY A 33 2.70 2.89 2.60
CA GLY A 33 1.82 2.12 3.47
C GLY A 33 0.94 1.16 2.68
N VAL A 34 0.24 1.65 1.66
CA VAL A 34 -0.64 0.83 0.80
C VAL A 34 0.15 -0.25 0.07
N ALA A 35 1.25 0.11 -0.61
CA ALA A 35 2.07 -0.85 -1.34
C ALA A 35 2.65 -1.94 -0.43
N GLY A 36 3.16 -1.55 0.75
CA GLY A 36 3.68 -2.48 1.75
C GLY A 36 2.62 -3.46 2.27
N GLY A 37 1.38 -3.00 2.46
CA GLY A 37 0.25 -3.84 2.86
C GLY A 37 -0.09 -4.90 1.80
N ILE A 38 -0.17 -4.50 0.53
CA ILE A 38 -0.44 -5.41 -0.59
C ILE A 38 0.65 -6.49 -0.69
N VAL A 39 1.92 -6.09 -0.67
CA VAL A 39 3.06 -7.04 -0.73
C VAL A 39 3.07 -7.99 0.46
N ALA A 40 2.77 -7.50 1.67
CA ALA A 40 2.67 -8.33 2.87
C ALA A 40 1.60 -9.43 2.72
N THR A 41 0.43 -9.08 2.18
CA THR A 41 -0.67 -10.02 1.96
C THR A 41 -0.34 -11.06 0.91
N PHE A 42 0.24 -10.66 -0.23
CA PHE A 42 0.67 -11.62 -1.26
C PHE A 42 1.72 -12.60 -0.73
N GLY A 43 2.72 -12.09 0.00
CA GLY A 43 3.77 -12.93 0.61
C GLY A 43 3.24 -13.89 1.67
N ALA A 44 2.17 -13.53 2.38
CA ALA A 44 1.54 -14.39 3.39
C ALA A 44 0.64 -15.47 2.76
N LEU A 45 -0.15 -15.11 1.75
CA LEU A 45 -1.12 -16.03 1.12
C LEU A 45 -0.45 -17.07 0.21
N LYS A 46 0.68 -16.76 -0.41
CA LYS A 46 1.38 -17.62 -1.38
C LYS A 46 0.42 -18.24 -2.43
N PRO A 47 -0.32 -17.42 -3.18
CA PRO A 47 -1.28 -17.91 -4.17
C PRO A 47 -0.59 -18.67 -5.31
N SER A 48 -1.34 -19.51 -6.02
CA SER A 48 -0.87 -20.10 -7.27
C SER A 48 -0.61 -19.00 -8.32
N PRO A 49 0.23 -19.24 -9.33
CA PRO A 49 0.50 -18.24 -10.38
C PRO A 49 -0.76 -17.73 -11.08
N GLU A 50 -1.73 -18.61 -11.31
CA GLU A 50 -3.00 -18.28 -11.97
C GLU A 50 -3.85 -17.34 -11.10
N LEU A 51 -3.95 -17.64 -9.80
CA LEU A 51 -4.69 -16.79 -8.86
C LEU A 51 -3.97 -15.46 -8.66
N MET A 52 -2.64 -15.46 -8.58
CA MET A 52 -1.85 -14.23 -8.50
C MET A 52 -2.08 -13.34 -9.73
N ALA A 53 -2.13 -13.93 -10.93
CA ALA A 53 -2.44 -13.21 -12.17
C ALA A 53 -3.86 -12.63 -12.17
N GLN A 54 -4.85 -13.38 -11.65
CA GLN A 54 -6.22 -12.87 -11.50
C GLN A 54 -6.29 -11.69 -10.53
N MET A 55 -5.64 -11.79 -9.36
CA MET A 55 -5.62 -10.72 -8.37
C MET A 55 -4.91 -9.47 -8.91
N SER A 56 -3.77 -9.62 -9.59
CA SER A 56 -3.04 -8.50 -10.17
C SER A 56 -3.79 -7.83 -11.32
N ALA A 57 -4.45 -8.60 -12.19
CA ALA A 57 -5.31 -8.08 -13.24
C ALA A 57 -6.48 -7.27 -12.66
N ALA A 58 -7.15 -7.79 -11.63
CA ALA A 58 -8.24 -7.07 -10.96
C ALA A 58 -7.77 -5.72 -10.37
N MET A 59 -6.62 -5.72 -9.69
CA MET A 59 -6.03 -4.48 -9.17
C MET A 59 -5.60 -3.51 -10.29
N ALA A 60 -5.04 -4.01 -11.39
CA ALA A 60 -4.60 -3.19 -12.51
C ALA A 60 -5.78 -2.53 -13.24
N VAL A 61 -6.85 -3.28 -13.52
CA VAL A 61 -8.07 -2.74 -14.13
C VAL A 61 -8.71 -1.71 -13.19
N GLY A 62 -8.83 -2.03 -11.90
CA GLY A 62 -9.39 -1.10 -10.91
C GLY A 62 -8.54 0.17 -10.70
N GLY A 63 -7.22 0.11 -10.89
CA GLY A 63 -6.33 1.27 -10.76
C GLY A 63 -6.19 2.11 -12.02
N THR A 64 -6.65 1.63 -13.18
CA THR A 64 -6.58 2.35 -14.47
C THR A 64 -7.89 2.99 -14.90
N ALA A 65 -9.02 2.53 -14.36
CA ALA A 65 -10.35 3.11 -14.57
C ALA A 65 -10.64 4.24 -13.57
#